data_AF-A0A9D7NC42-F1
#
_entry.id   AF-A0A9D7NC42-F1
#
_cell.length_a   1.000
_cell.length_b   1.000
_cell.length_c   1.000
_cell.angle_alpha   90.00
_cell.angle_beta   90.00
_cell.angle_gamma   90.00
#
_symmetry.space_group_name_H-M   'P 1'
#
loop_
_entity.id
_entity.type
_entity.pdbx_description
1 polymer ?
#
loop_
_entity_poly.entity_id
_entity_poly.type
_entity_poly.pdbx_seq_one_letter_code
_entity_poly.pdbx_strand_id
1 'polypeptide(L)'
;MKNWLLTLKTLAFSAVLGALVFSCEKDDPSDIDTDLQGDPLKESFELAKTWNDVQLGVERFTPGYRPPIAARTLGYTGLAAYEAIVNGMSDKYNSFDGYFKGLDIPEPNSGEEYHWPTVLNATYARAITHFYPTAPAAQLFNVYSTEQDFNENSVGRTQRSICTFSGFWSFGS
;
A
#
# COMPACT_ATOMS: atom_id res chain seq x y z
N MET A 1 -20.50 59.76 7.72
CA MET A 1 -19.58 58.98 8.58
C MET A 1 -19.83 57.46 8.59
N LYS A 2 -20.98 56.92 8.14
CA LYS A 2 -21.25 55.46 8.13
C LYS A 2 -20.61 54.68 6.96
N ASN A 3 -20.33 55.35 5.84
CA ASN A 3 -19.92 54.69 4.60
C ASN A 3 -18.44 54.25 4.62
N TRP A 4 -17.61 54.89 5.45
CA TRP A 4 -16.20 54.56 5.66
C TRP A 4 -15.99 53.24 6.43
N LEU A 5 -16.90 52.93 7.35
CA LEU A 5 -16.86 51.69 8.13
C LEU A 5 -17.31 50.49 7.29
N LEU A 6 -18.16 50.70 6.28
CA LEU A 6 -18.59 49.67 5.34
C LEU A 6 -17.48 49.33 4.34
N THR A 7 -16.75 50.33 3.82
CA THR A 7 -15.62 50.10 2.90
C THR A 7 -14.44 49.40 3.58
N LEU A 8 -14.18 49.68 4.86
CA LEU A 8 -13.18 48.96 5.65
C LEU A 8 -13.56 47.49 5.87
N LYS A 9 -14.85 47.20 6.13
CA LYS A 9 -15.33 45.83 6.31
C LYS A 9 -15.30 45.01 5.01
N THR A 10 -15.65 45.62 3.88
CA THR A 10 -15.57 44.94 2.57
C THR A 10 -14.12 44.67 2.14
N LEU A 11 -13.19 45.58 2.45
CA LEU A 11 -11.75 45.36 2.21
C LEU A 11 -11.20 44.22 3.08
N ALA A 12 -11.59 44.15 4.36
CA ALA A 12 -11.17 43.08 5.25
C ALA A 12 -11.73 41.70 4.81
N PHE A 13 -12.99 41.64 4.36
CA PHE A 13 -13.61 40.40 3.89
C PHE A 13 -12.99 39.89 2.57
N SER A 14 -12.63 40.81 1.67
CA SER A 14 -11.92 40.50 0.43
C SER A 14 -10.49 40.00 0.67
N ALA A 15 -9.81 40.50 1.72
CA ALA A 15 -8.45 40.05 2.07
C ALA A 15 -8.45 38.63 2.67
N VAL A 16 -9.46 38.28 3.47
CA VAL A 16 -9.62 36.93 4.04
C VAL A 16 -9.98 35.90 2.97
N LEU A 17 -10.82 36.26 1.98
CA LEU A 17 -11.16 35.36 0.87
C LEU A 17 -9.98 35.16 -0.10
N GLY A 18 -9.10 36.15 -0.23
CA GLY A 18 -7.84 36.04 -0.99
C GLY A 18 -6.78 35.17 -0.31
N ALA A 19 -6.76 35.12 1.02
CA ALA A 19 -5.80 34.29 1.76
C ALA A 19 -6.10 32.77 1.65
N LEU A 20 -7.34 32.39 1.31
CA LEU A 20 -7.73 30.99 1.14
C LEU A 20 -7.32 30.37 -0.21
N VAL A 21 -6.92 31.18 -1.20
CA VAL A 21 -6.55 30.71 -2.54
C VAL A 21 -5.03 30.60 -2.77
N PHE A 22 -4.20 30.99 -1.81
CA PHE A 22 -2.73 30.89 -1.88
C PHE A 22 -2.13 29.76 -1.03
N SER A 23 -2.92 28.86 -0.47
CA SER A 23 -2.38 27.65 0.18
C SER A 23 -2.14 26.55 -0.86
N CYS A 24 -1.21 26.84 -1.76
CA CYS A 24 -0.44 25.83 -2.47
C CYS A 24 1.02 26.17 -2.18
N GLU A 25 1.51 25.67 -1.05
CA GLU A 25 2.95 25.48 -0.89
C GLU A 25 3.34 24.48 -1.98
N LYS A 26 4.26 24.85 -2.88
CA LYS A 26 4.86 23.84 -3.76
C LYS A 26 5.73 22.98 -2.86
N ASP A 27 5.42 21.70 -2.77
CA ASP A 27 6.30 20.73 -2.12
C ASP A 27 7.67 20.81 -2.83
N ASP A 28 8.67 21.32 -2.12
CA ASP A 28 10.05 21.29 -2.57
C ASP A 28 10.47 19.82 -2.56
N PRO A 29 10.93 19.22 -3.68
CA PRO A 29 11.22 17.78 -3.74
C PRO A 29 12.36 17.34 -2.81
N SER A 30 13.00 18.27 -2.10
CA SER A 30 13.97 17.98 -1.03
C SER A 30 13.32 17.63 0.33
N ASP A 31 12.03 17.84 0.52
CA ASP A 31 11.28 17.37 1.70
C ASP A 31 10.56 16.02 1.45
N ILE A 32 10.87 15.35 0.33
CA ILE A 32 10.63 13.90 0.20
C ILE A 32 11.66 13.20 1.07
N ASP A 33 11.30 13.16 2.34
CA ASP A 33 11.77 12.28 3.40
C ASP A 33 13.19 11.74 3.23
N THR A 34 14.14 12.55 3.71
CA THR A 34 15.50 12.04 3.99
C THR A 34 15.49 11.01 5.14
N ASP A 35 14.35 10.78 5.83
CA ASP A 35 14.16 9.80 6.92
C ASP A 35 14.10 8.34 6.44
N LEU A 36 13.83 8.07 5.16
CA LEU A 36 13.83 6.70 4.62
C LEU A 36 15.24 6.13 4.37
N GLN A 37 16.31 6.89 4.64
CA GLN A 37 17.68 6.40 4.53
C GLN A 37 18.03 5.51 5.73
N GLY A 38 17.69 4.23 5.62
CA GLY A 38 17.92 3.20 6.64
C GLY A 38 16.63 2.60 7.21
N ASP A 39 15.47 3.08 6.77
CA ASP A 39 14.17 2.56 7.17
C ASP A 39 13.89 1.21 6.47
N PRO A 40 13.57 0.13 7.23
CA PRO A 40 13.02 -1.11 6.69
C PRO A 40 11.85 -0.93 5.71
N LEU A 41 11.13 0.20 5.80
CA LEU A 41 10.01 0.53 4.92
C LEU A 41 10.42 0.92 3.50
N LYS A 42 11.67 1.36 3.26
CA LYS A 42 12.12 1.74 1.90
C LYS A 42 12.11 0.56 0.93
N GLU A 43 12.57 -0.60 1.39
CA GLU A 43 12.52 -1.84 0.61
C GLU A 43 11.08 -2.27 0.35
N SER A 44 10.23 -2.16 1.37
CA SER A 44 8.81 -2.45 1.28
C SER A 44 8.07 -1.54 0.29
N PHE A 45 8.47 -0.27 0.18
CA PHE A 45 7.92 0.69 -0.78
C PHE A 45 8.24 0.30 -2.23
N GLU A 46 9.51 0.06 -2.57
CA GLU A 46 9.87 -0.32 -3.95
C GLU A 46 9.27 -1.67 -4.34
N LEU A 47 9.16 -2.59 -3.38
CA LEU A 47 8.48 -3.86 -3.57
C LEU A 47 6.99 -3.64 -3.87
N ALA A 48 6.28 -2.86 -3.06
CA ALA A 48 4.86 -2.55 -3.27
C ALA A 48 4.62 -1.86 -4.62
N LYS A 49 5.47 -0.91 -4.99
CA LYS A 49 5.40 -0.23 -6.29
C LYS A 49 5.56 -1.22 -7.44
N THR A 50 6.58 -2.09 -7.39
CA THR A 50 6.82 -3.12 -8.41
C THR A 50 5.61 -4.05 -8.54
N TRP A 51 5.03 -4.48 -7.42
CA TRP A 51 3.84 -5.34 -7.43
C TRP A 51 2.60 -4.65 -7.97
N ASN A 52 2.42 -3.34 -7.70
CA ASN A 52 1.34 -2.57 -8.31
C ASN A 52 1.47 -2.51 -9.83
N ASP A 53 2.68 -2.33 -10.38
CA ASP A 53 2.92 -2.37 -11.82
C ASP A 53 2.59 -3.74 -12.43
N VAL A 54 2.97 -4.82 -11.75
CA VAL A 54 2.59 -6.20 -12.14
C VAL A 54 1.08 -6.37 -12.11
N GLN A 55 0.40 -5.93 -11.05
CA GLN A 55 -1.05 -6.05 -10.92
C GLN A 55 -1.79 -5.27 -12.02
N LEU A 56 -1.34 -4.06 -12.35
CA LEU A 56 -1.87 -3.27 -13.46
C LEU A 56 -1.67 -3.98 -14.81
N GLY A 57 -0.53 -4.65 -14.98
CA GLY A 57 -0.29 -5.51 -16.13
C GLY A 57 -1.28 -6.67 -16.21
N VAL A 58 -1.46 -7.41 -15.11
CA VAL A 58 -2.41 -8.53 -15.04
C VAL A 58 -3.83 -8.06 -15.34
N GLU A 59 -4.27 -6.96 -14.70
CA GLU A 59 -5.58 -6.36 -14.90
C GLU A 59 -5.83 -6.01 -16.37
N ARG A 60 -4.90 -5.29 -16.99
CA ARG A 60 -5.00 -4.83 -18.38
C ARG A 60 -5.25 -5.96 -19.38
N PHE A 61 -4.63 -7.11 -19.15
CA PHE A 61 -4.67 -8.24 -20.08
C PHE A 61 -5.67 -9.33 -19.69
N THR A 62 -6.32 -9.23 -18.52
CA THR A 62 -7.33 -10.22 -18.10
C THR A 62 -8.72 -9.80 -18.57
N PRO A 63 -9.37 -10.54 -19.49
CA PRO A 63 -10.71 -10.20 -19.96
C PRO A 63 -11.73 -10.26 -18.81
N GLY A 64 -12.65 -9.30 -18.79
CA GLY A 64 -13.72 -9.25 -17.78
C GLY A 64 -13.44 -8.34 -16.57
N TYR A 65 -12.21 -7.85 -16.41
CA TYR A 65 -11.85 -6.89 -15.36
C TYR A 65 -12.22 -5.48 -15.78
N ARG A 66 -13.54 -5.20 -15.72
CA ARG A 66 -14.10 -3.86 -15.95
C ARG A 66 -13.87 -2.96 -14.72
N PRO A 67 -13.97 -1.62 -14.86
CA PRO A 67 -13.63 -0.67 -13.80
C PRO A 67 -14.13 -1.01 -12.38
N PRO A 68 -15.38 -1.49 -12.15
CA PRO A 68 -15.81 -1.81 -10.78
C PRO A 68 -15.15 -3.07 -10.19
N ILE A 69 -14.77 -4.04 -11.02
CA ILE A 69 -14.10 -5.27 -10.57
C ILE A 69 -12.63 -4.96 -10.28
N ALA A 70 -11.97 -4.25 -11.20
CA ALA A 70 -10.59 -3.79 -11.03
C ALA A 70 -10.40 -2.95 -9.76
N ALA A 71 -11.27 -1.97 -9.53
CA ALA A 71 -11.19 -1.14 -8.32
C ALA A 71 -11.32 -1.96 -7.04
N ARG A 72 -12.19 -2.99 -7.04
CA ARG A 72 -12.37 -3.88 -5.89
C ARG A 72 -11.14 -4.76 -5.68
N THR A 73 -10.57 -5.34 -6.73
CA THR A 73 -9.39 -6.21 -6.61
C THR A 73 -8.17 -5.43 -6.16
N LEU A 74 -7.92 -4.25 -6.73
CA LEU A 74 -6.86 -3.35 -6.27
C LEU A 74 -7.05 -2.93 -4.81
N GLY A 75 -8.27 -2.57 -4.42
CA GLY A 75 -8.60 -2.20 -3.04
C GLY A 75 -8.31 -3.32 -2.04
N TYR A 76 -8.75 -4.55 -2.32
CA TYR A 76 -8.50 -5.68 -1.43
C TYR A 76 -7.03 -6.13 -1.43
N THR A 77 -6.33 -6.08 -2.58
CA THR A 77 -4.89 -6.37 -2.60
C THR A 77 -4.12 -5.35 -1.79
N GLY A 78 -4.43 -4.06 -1.92
CA GLY A 78 -3.79 -3.00 -1.14
C GLY A 78 -4.07 -3.10 0.36
N LEU A 79 -5.31 -3.43 0.74
CA LEU A 79 -5.66 -3.69 2.14
C LEU A 79 -4.89 -4.89 2.69
N ALA A 80 -4.82 -5.99 1.94
CA ALA A 80 -4.08 -7.17 2.36
C ALA A 80 -2.59 -6.88 2.52
N ALA A 81 -2.00 -6.14 1.58
CA ALA A 81 -0.60 -5.71 1.63
C ALA A 81 -0.31 -4.82 2.85
N TYR A 82 -1.20 -3.87 3.16
CA TYR A 82 -1.08 -3.02 4.35
C TYR A 82 -1.10 -3.83 5.65
N GLU A 83 -2.11 -4.68 5.81
CA GLU A 83 -2.30 -5.49 7.02
C GLU A 83 -1.18 -6.54 7.20
N ALA A 84 -0.58 -7.01 6.10
CA ALA A 84 0.53 -7.95 6.16
C ALA A 84 1.81 -7.38 6.79
N ILE A 85 2.00 -6.05 6.73
CA ILE A 85 3.21 -5.39 7.26
C ILE A 85 2.92 -4.42 8.39
N VAL A 86 1.66 -4.09 8.71
CA VAL A 86 1.30 -3.07 9.70
C VAL A 86 1.93 -3.30 11.06
N ASN A 87 2.04 -4.57 11.49
CA ASN A 87 2.69 -4.95 12.75
C ASN A 87 4.23 -4.76 12.73
N GLY A 88 4.82 -4.66 11.55
CA GLY A 88 6.24 -4.36 11.33
C GLY A 88 6.53 -2.90 11.10
N MET A 89 5.51 -2.10 10.81
CA MET A 89 5.62 -0.66 10.73
C MET A 89 5.64 -0.12 12.18
N SER A 90 6.39 0.94 12.43
CA SER A 90 6.43 1.59 13.75
C SER A 90 5.03 1.81 14.34
N ASP A 91 4.92 2.00 15.66
CA ASP A 91 3.68 2.28 16.43
C ASP A 91 2.81 3.46 15.92
N LYS A 92 3.22 4.10 14.82
CA LYS A 92 2.49 5.14 14.09
C LYS A 92 1.27 4.60 13.32
N TYR A 93 1.23 3.32 12.96
CA TYR A 93 0.16 2.73 12.14
C TYR A 93 -0.68 1.72 12.91
N ASN A 94 -1.97 1.62 12.56
CA ASN A 94 -2.93 0.75 13.23
C ASN A 94 -3.57 -0.21 12.23
N SER A 95 -3.79 -1.45 12.64
CA SER A 95 -4.59 -2.41 11.88
C SER A 95 -6.05 -1.95 11.77
N PHE A 96 -6.70 -2.32 10.66
CA PHE A 96 -8.14 -2.21 10.46
C PHE A 96 -8.93 -3.37 11.09
N ASP A 97 -8.26 -4.30 11.76
CA ASP A 97 -8.92 -5.38 12.49
C ASP A 97 -9.94 -4.81 13.51
N GLY A 98 -11.10 -5.47 13.61
CA GLY A 98 -12.20 -5.03 14.46
C GLY A 98 -13.00 -3.80 13.96
N TYR A 99 -12.54 -3.05 12.95
CA TYR A 99 -13.32 -1.93 12.38
C TYR A 99 -14.40 -2.39 11.38
N PHE A 100 -14.16 -3.53 10.71
CA PHE A 100 -15.07 -4.06 9.70
C PHE A 100 -15.64 -5.42 10.14
N LYS A 101 -16.96 -5.56 10.04
CA LYS A 101 -17.64 -6.81 10.39
C LYS A 101 -17.20 -7.93 9.45
N GLY A 102 -16.59 -8.97 10.01
CA GLY A 102 -16.13 -10.16 9.26
C GLY A 102 -14.72 -10.04 8.70
N LEU A 103 -14.00 -8.97 9.02
CA LEU A 103 -12.55 -8.93 8.91
C LEU A 103 -11.98 -9.49 10.21
N ASP A 104 -11.16 -10.53 10.09
CA ASP A 104 -10.45 -11.18 11.19
C ASP A 104 -9.03 -11.41 10.69
N ILE A 105 -8.05 -10.73 11.29
CA ILE A 105 -6.66 -10.77 10.85
C ILE A 105 -5.82 -11.41 11.96
N PRO A 106 -5.09 -12.50 11.65
CA PRO A 106 -4.29 -13.17 12.66
C PRO A 106 -3.15 -12.25 13.13
N GLU A 107 -2.97 -12.16 14.44
CA GLU A 107 -1.82 -11.47 15.01
C GLU A 107 -0.53 -12.28 14.78
N PRO A 108 0.62 -11.64 14.51
CA PRO A 108 1.91 -12.32 14.45
C PRO A 108 2.26 -12.97 15.79
N ASN A 109 2.96 -14.10 15.76
CA ASN A 109 3.37 -14.77 17.00
C ASN A 109 4.36 -13.89 17.78
N SER A 110 4.06 -13.65 19.06
CA SER A 110 4.96 -12.91 19.94
C SER A 110 6.28 -13.65 20.12
N GLY A 111 7.41 -13.01 19.78
CA GLY A 111 8.76 -13.57 19.96
C GLY A 111 9.39 -14.19 18.72
N GLU A 112 8.71 -14.17 17.58
CA GLU A 112 9.29 -14.49 16.27
C GLU A 112 9.78 -13.22 15.56
N GLU A 113 10.89 -13.35 14.82
CA GLU A 113 11.40 -12.28 13.97
C GLU A 113 10.89 -12.49 12.54
N TYR A 114 10.15 -11.51 12.01
CA TYR A 114 9.59 -11.57 10.67
C TYR A 114 10.36 -10.67 9.71
N HIS A 115 10.64 -11.20 8.52
CA HIS A 115 11.13 -10.39 7.41
C HIS A 115 9.94 -9.84 6.61
N TRP A 116 9.51 -8.63 6.97
CA TRP A 116 8.33 -7.97 6.40
C TRP A 116 8.33 -7.86 4.86
N PRO A 117 9.47 -7.59 4.18
CA PRO A 117 9.48 -7.58 2.70
C PRO A 117 9.12 -8.94 2.08
N THR A 118 9.54 -10.05 2.69
CA THR A 118 9.16 -11.40 2.21
C THR A 118 7.68 -11.68 2.45
N VAL A 119 7.15 -11.25 3.59
CA VAL A 119 5.73 -11.35 3.90
C VAL A 119 4.89 -10.55 2.89
N LEU A 120 5.31 -9.32 2.58
CA LEU A 120 4.67 -8.45 1.59
C LEU A 120 4.70 -9.07 0.19
N ASN A 121 5.86 -9.61 -0.22
CA ASN A 121 6.02 -10.31 -1.50
C ASN A 121 5.02 -11.47 -1.66
N ALA A 122 4.98 -12.35 -0.66
CA ALA A 122 4.07 -13.49 -0.65
C ALA A 122 2.59 -13.07 -0.65
N THR A 123 2.27 -11.98 0.06
CA THR A 123 0.91 -11.43 0.11
C THR A 123 0.44 -10.97 -1.27
N TYR A 124 1.27 -10.19 -1.98
CA TYR A 124 0.92 -9.74 -3.33
C TYR A 124 0.78 -10.91 -4.32
N ALA A 125 1.73 -11.85 -4.31
CA ALA A 125 1.66 -13.03 -5.18
C ALA A 125 0.37 -13.82 -4.95
N ARG A 126 0.02 -14.08 -3.67
CA ARG A 126 -1.21 -14.79 -3.28
C ARG A 126 -2.47 -14.01 -3.67
N ALA A 127 -2.53 -12.71 -3.37
CA ALA A 127 -3.69 -11.88 -3.65
C ALA A 127 -3.94 -11.75 -5.16
N ILE A 128 -2.91 -11.51 -5.96
CA ILE A 128 -3.04 -11.37 -7.41
C ILE A 128 -3.46 -12.70 -8.05
N THR A 129 -2.84 -13.83 -7.66
CA THR A 129 -3.24 -15.14 -8.18
C THR A 129 -4.67 -15.52 -7.80
N HIS A 130 -5.11 -15.16 -6.58
CA HIS A 130 -6.49 -15.38 -6.14
C HIS A 130 -7.48 -14.50 -6.91
N PHE A 131 -7.19 -13.20 -7.05
CA PHE A 131 -8.09 -12.26 -7.70
C PHE A 131 -8.13 -12.37 -9.20
N TYR A 132 -7.13 -12.97 -9.87
CA TYR A 132 -7.04 -13.07 -11.33
C TYR A 132 -6.88 -14.53 -11.82
N PRO A 133 -7.83 -15.44 -11.51
CA PRO A 133 -7.70 -16.85 -11.85
C PRO A 133 -7.72 -17.13 -13.36
N THR A 134 -8.25 -16.19 -14.16
CA THR A 134 -8.34 -16.28 -15.62
C THR A 134 -7.29 -15.44 -16.34
N ALA A 135 -6.27 -14.95 -15.64
CA ALA A 135 -5.19 -14.19 -16.27
C ALA A 135 -4.47 -15.04 -17.33
N PRO A 136 -4.02 -14.44 -18.44
CA PRO A 136 -3.26 -15.19 -19.43
C PRO A 136 -1.90 -15.64 -18.88
N ALA A 137 -1.36 -16.72 -19.46
CA ALA A 137 -0.15 -17.37 -18.95
C ALA A 137 1.08 -16.45 -18.87
N ALA A 138 1.20 -15.47 -19.77
CA ALA A 138 2.30 -14.50 -19.73
C ALA A 138 2.25 -13.60 -18.48
N GLN A 139 1.05 -13.19 -18.07
CA GLN A 139 0.85 -12.35 -16.89
C GLN A 139 1.02 -13.17 -15.61
N LEU A 140 0.56 -14.41 -15.59
CA LEU A 140 0.83 -15.34 -14.48
C LEU A 140 2.32 -15.64 -14.35
N PHE A 141 3.04 -15.76 -15.48
CA PHE A 141 4.49 -15.90 -15.46
C PHE A 141 5.19 -14.67 -14.87
N ASN A 142 4.73 -13.45 -15.20
CA ASN A 142 5.28 -12.23 -14.59
C ASN A 142 5.07 -12.22 -13.06
N VAL A 143 3.90 -12.62 -12.59
CA VAL A 143 3.62 -12.74 -11.15
C VAL A 143 4.59 -13.74 -10.50
N TYR A 144 4.77 -14.91 -11.12
CA TYR A 144 5.69 -15.93 -10.62
C TYR A 144 7.14 -15.43 -10.62
N SER A 145 7.62 -14.84 -11.73
CA SER A 145 9.01 -14.38 -11.83
C SER A 145 9.30 -13.27 -10.83
N THR A 146 8.39 -12.30 -10.66
CA THR A 146 8.54 -11.23 -9.67
C THR A 146 8.62 -11.78 -8.25
N GLU A 147 7.78 -12.76 -7.91
CA GLU A 147 7.86 -13.42 -6.60
C GLU A 147 9.22 -14.10 -6.39
N GLN A 148 9.72 -14.83 -7.39
CA GLN A 148 11.03 -15.49 -7.32
C GLN A 148 12.18 -14.48 -7.22
N ASP A 149 12.18 -13.43 -8.02
CA ASP A 149 13.21 -12.38 -8.01
C ASP A 149 13.36 -11.75 -6.62
N PHE A 150 12.25 -11.41 -5.97
CA PHE A 150 12.27 -10.88 -4.61
C PHE A 150 12.69 -11.92 -3.56
N ASN A 151 12.26 -13.17 -3.72
CA ASN A 151 12.66 -14.24 -2.80
C ASN A 151 14.16 -14.51 -2.88
N GLU A 152 14.74 -14.61 -4.07
CA GLU A 152 16.19 -14.81 -4.30
C GLU A 152 17.02 -13.67 -3.69
N ASN A 153 16.58 -12.41 -3.89
CA ASN A 153 17.21 -11.24 -3.28
C ASN A 153 17.13 -11.24 -1.74
N SER A 154 16.16 -11.96 -1.17
CA SER A 154 15.96 -12.11 0.29
C SER A 154 16.76 -13.27 0.89
N VAL A 155 17.10 -14.31 0.11
CA VAL A 155 17.82 -15.52 0.58
C VAL A 155 19.19 -15.20 1.17
N GLY A 156 19.89 -14.18 0.65
CA GLY A 156 21.19 -13.74 1.19
C GLY A 156 21.14 -12.98 2.52
N ARG A 157 19.95 -12.55 2.97
CA ARG A 157 19.77 -11.70 4.16
C ARG A 157 19.11 -12.41 5.34
N THR A 158 18.64 -13.65 5.16
CA THR A 158 17.85 -14.37 6.15
C THR A 158 18.65 -15.50 6.77
N GLN A 159 19.14 -15.33 8.00
CA GLN A 159 19.77 -16.40 8.77
C GLN A 159 19.15 -16.60 10.15
N ARG A 160 17.82 -16.81 10.19
CA ARG A 160 17.10 -17.65 11.16
C ARG A 160 15.59 -17.62 10.86
N SER A 161 15.05 -18.78 10.47
CA SER A 161 13.62 -19.17 10.54
C SER A 161 12.58 -18.10 10.20
N ILE A 162 12.29 -17.88 8.91
CA ILE A 162 11.01 -17.26 8.51
C ILE A 162 9.96 -18.37 8.45
N CYS A 163 9.03 -18.35 9.39
CA CYS A 163 7.75 -19.04 9.27
C CYS A 163 7.07 -18.52 7.99
N THR A 164 7.05 -19.34 6.95
CA THR A 164 6.43 -19.01 5.68
C THR A 164 4.94 -18.75 5.94
N PHE A 165 4.47 -17.61 5.44
CA PHE A 165 3.16 -16.96 5.57
C PHE A 165 1.93 -17.78 5.11
N SER A 166 2.04 -19.11 5.05
CA SER A 166 0.98 -20.02 4.65
C SER A 166 -0.27 -19.98 5.53
N GLY A 167 -0.19 -19.40 6.74
CA GLY A 167 -1.31 -19.32 7.70
C GLY A 167 -2.00 -17.95 7.82
N PHE A 168 -1.47 -16.88 7.22
CA PHE A 168 -1.93 -15.52 7.55
C PHE A 168 -3.13 -15.06 6.71
N TRP A 169 -3.27 -15.53 5.46
CA TRP A 169 -4.46 -15.28 4.64
C TRP A 169 -5.05 -16.60 4.13
N SER A 170 -6.05 -17.12 4.85
CA SER A 170 -6.96 -18.11 4.29
C SER A 170 -7.99 -17.37 3.41
N PHE A 171 -7.60 -17.05 2.17
CA PHE A 171 -8.59 -16.67 1.16
C PHE A 171 -9.45 -17.91 0.89
N GLY A 172 -10.62 -17.96 1.54
CA GLY A 172 -11.54 -19.09 1.47
C GLY A 172 -11.79 -19.50 0.02
N SER A 173 -11.46 -20.76 -0.28
CA SER A 173 -11.73 -21.44 -1.55
C SER A 173 -13.23 -21.65 -1.78
#